data_AF-A0A2G1UNG1-F1
#
_entry.id   AF-A0A2G1UNG1-F1
#
_cell.length_a   1.000
_cell.length_b   1.000
_cell.length_c   1.000
_cell.angle_alpha   90.00
_cell.angle_beta   90.00
_cell.angle_gamma   90.00
#
_symmetry.space_group_name_H-M   'P 1'
#
loop_
_entity.id
_entity.type
_entity.pdbx_description
1 polymer ?
#
loop_
_entity_poly.entity_id
_entity_poly.type
_entity_poly.pdbx_seq_one_letter_code
_entity_poly.pdbx_strand_id
1 'polypeptide(L)'
;MKRQSPLSLVKHSFTAATLGVLAACGGAGGGATIADGGIRGTGASVGPVSGFGSVFVNGVRFDTADILNRVVDSDDGIGSEAELAKGMILRVNGEWAADGQGTAESMAYDDSLRGAITVTRPWDPVTLSAEIAIYGQTVQIDRQTVIQGKLVADLADGDLVRVSGWRLATGGFRASYIGLLTGGSEDDVELEGRIDTVGFNPDQNHFQINGLRIEYSDDAFDDDFTEAGLVAGRIVEVEGRIELRDSGPVLVAREIEEDDDRRYRSAAGAGIEFAGPVAAAYEAASGTFTTNGITVRIDSETRLDDLTLSDLQPGLLVQVEGDVLDDGSVQADEVGLREANARVEGAITTGPDLTAMTLEVGGVLVRVTGLTLIADDDETTRLALADLQSGQQIEVEGIERESGGEVWLEALKIGRDDDDDAASRFELEGRLGDIDGQGITVLGVQLLINGTTEFDDVSAAELESGLANGVRPVLEVEYYRADGVYYADEIELEAQDDD
;
A
#
# COMPACT_ATOMS: atom_id res chain seq x y z
N MET A 1 16.17 39.99 -58.77
CA MET A 1 17.58 39.81 -58.36
C MET A 1 17.59 38.89 -57.15
N LYS A 2 18.06 37.66 -57.34
CA LYS A 2 18.21 36.62 -56.31
C LYS A 2 19.48 36.90 -55.50
N ARG A 3 19.48 36.61 -54.19
CA ARG A 3 20.72 36.45 -53.40
C ARG A 3 20.83 35.01 -52.94
N GLN A 4 21.94 34.39 -53.33
CA GLN A 4 22.42 33.07 -52.92
C GLN A 4 23.35 33.19 -51.71
N SER A 5 23.51 32.07 -51.02
CA SER A 5 24.29 31.74 -49.81
C SER A 5 25.82 31.87 -49.99
N PRO A 6 26.62 31.58 -48.93
CA PRO A 6 27.10 30.20 -48.76
C PRO A 6 27.21 29.68 -47.31
N LEU A 7 27.36 28.35 -47.24
CA LEU A 7 27.54 27.48 -46.08
C LEU A 7 28.86 27.72 -45.31
N SER A 8 28.89 27.31 -44.04
CA SER A 8 30.12 26.95 -43.32
C SER A 8 29.96 25.58 -42.65
N LEU A 9 30.99 24.76 -42.81
CA LEU A 9 31.14 23.36 -42.44
C LEU A 9 32.16 23.31 -41.29
N VAL A 10 31.85 22.72 -40.14
CA VAL A 10 32.82 22.49 -39.06
C VAL A 10 32.96 20.98 -38.83
N LYS A 11 34.19 20.49 -39.06
CA LYS A 11 34.66 19.13 -38.80
C LYS A 11 35.09 19.01 -37.34
N HIS A 12 34.71 17.94 -36.66
CA HIS A 12 35.39 17.50 -35.43
C HIS A 12 35.98 16.10 -35.62
N SER A 13 37.24 15.98 -35.22
CA SER A 13 38.16 14.88 -35.47
C SER A 13 38.00 13.78 -34.43
N PHE A 14 37.91 12.54 -34.88
CA PHE A 14 38.06 11.33 -34.07
C PHE A 14 39.51 11.20 -33.59
N THR A 15 39.71 11.02 -32.28
CA THR A 15 41.00 10.61 -31.70
C THR A 15 40.85 9.20 -31.14
N ALA A 16 41.55 8.25 -31.76
CA ALA A 16 41.60 6.86 -31.37
C ALA A 16 42.62 6.67 -30.23
N ALA A 17 42.20 6.02 -29.13
CA ALA A 17 43.08 5.56 -28.07
C ALA A 17 43.29 4.05 -28.19
N THR A 18 44.57 3.67 -28.21
CA THR A 18 45.16 2.35 -28.39
C THR A 18 44.87 1.36 -27.26
N LEU A 19 44.47 0.14 -27.63
CA LEU A 19 44.46 -1.06 -26.78
C LEU A 19 45.90 -1.56 -26.50
N GLY A 20 46.20 -1.84 -25.23
CA GLY A 20 47.38 -2.56 -24.78
C GLY A 20 46.98 -3.74 -23.89
N VAL A 21 47.48 -4.93 -24.23
CA VAL A 21 47.18 -6.24 -23.62
C VAL A 21 47.94 -6.42 -22.30
N LEU A 22 47.26 -6.95 -21.28
CA LEU A 22 47.90 -7.72 -20.19
C LEU A 22 47.10 -9.00 -19.94
N ALA A 23 47.73 -10.13 -20.26
CA ALA A 23 47.33 -11.45 -19.80
C ALA A 23 47.94 -11.68 -18.40
N ALA A 24 47.11 -12.04 -17.42
CA ALA A 24 47.54 -12.63 -16.17
C ALA A 24 46.61 -13.80 -15.82
N CYS A 25 47.23 -14.96 -15.61
CA CYS A 25 46.66 -16.18 -15.09
C CYS A 25 46.83 -16.16 -13.55
N GLY A 26 45.82 -16.61 -12.80
CA GLY A 26 45.94 -16.88 -11.36
C GLY A 26 44.69 -16.55 -10.56
N GLY A 27 43.97 -17.57 -10.10
CA GLY A 27 42.78 -17.42 -9.27
C GLY A 27 43.07 -17.24 -7.77
N ALA A 28 42.05 -16.78 -7.04
CA ALA A 28 41.74 -17.11 -5.64
C ALA A 28 40.45 -16.36 -5.26
N GLY A 29 39.55 -17.04 -4.55
CA GLY A 29 38.23 -16.53 -4.18
C GLY A 29 38.27 -15.31 -3.25
N GLY A 30 37.21 -14.53 -3.34
CA GLY A 30 36.83 -13.45 -2.44
C GLY A 30 35.45 -12.99 -2.88
N GLY A 31 34.44 -13.18 -2.02
CA GLY A 31 33.06 -12.81 -2.30
C GLY A 31 32.98 -11.35 -2.73
N ALA A 32 32.52 -11.14 -3.97
CA ALA A 32 32.15 -9.83 -4.44
C ALA A 32 30.81 -9.50 -3.79
N THR A 33 30.84 -8.53 -2.89
CA THR A 33 29.69 -7.68 -2.61
C THR A 33 29.23 -7.11 -3.95
N ILE A 34 28.09 -7.57 -4.45
CA ILE A 34 27.41 -6.92 -5.56
C ILE A 34 26.92 -5.59 -5.00
N ALA A 35 27.68 -4.53 -5.25
CA ALA A 35 27.14 -3.19 -5.19
C ALA A 35 26.41 -2.97 -6.52
N ASP A 36 25.13 -3.32 -6.55
CA ASP A 36 24.24 -3.04 -7.67
C ASP A 36 23.81 -1.57 -7.60
N GLY A 37 24.75 -0.69 -7.98
CA GLY A 37 24.54 0.75 -8.07
C GLY A 37 24.21 1.15 -9.50
N GLY A 38 23.08 0.70 -10.01
CA GLY A 38 22.47 1.23 -11.24
C GLY A 38 21.58 2.43 -10.90
N ILE A 39 21.69 3.52 -11.67
CA ILE A 39 20.64 4.55 -11.70
C ILE A 39 19.42 3.87 -12.33
N ARG A 40 18.27 3.77 -11.64
CA ARG A 40 17.09 3.05 -12.15
C ARG A 40 16.31 3.80 -13.24
N GLY A 41 16.92 4.82 -13.85
CA GLY A 41 16.32 5.60 -14.94
C GLY A 41 15.12 6.43 -14.48
N THR A 42 14.50 7.12 -15.43
CA THR A 42 13.23 7.86 -15.25
C THR A 42 12.07 6.88 -15.24
N GLY A 43 11.15 7.02 -14.28
CA GLY A 43 9.99 6.12 -14.13
C GLY A 43 8.85 6.75 -13.35
N ALA A 44 7.87 5.91 -12.97
CA ALA A 44 6.76 6.29 -12.11
C ALA A 44 6.65 5.33 -10.91
N SER A 45 6.44 5.88 -9.71
CA SER A 45 6.08 5.12 -8.51
C SER A 45 4.65 5.48 -8.10
N VAL A 46 3.78 4.49 -7.94
CA VAL A 46 2.35 4.68 -7.63
C VAL A 46 1.95 3.86 -6.41
N GLY A 47 1.53 4.51 -5.34
CA GLY A 47 1.15 3.80 -4.12
C GLY A 47 0.86 4.72 -2.95
N PRO A 48 0.48 4.14 -1.80
CA PRO A 48 0.14 4.90 -0.62
C PRO A 48 1.36 5.67 -0.09
N VAL A 49 1.15 6.94 0.22
CA VAL A 49 2.15 7.78 0.86
C VAL A 49 2.42 7.26 2.29
N SER A 50 3.67 6.91 2.60
CA SER A 50 4.07 6.42 3.93
C SER A 50 4.70 7.51 4.81
N GLY A 51 5.20 8.60 4.22
CA GLY A 51 6.00 9.60 4.93
C GLY A 51 6.15 10.94 4.22
N PHE A 52 6.64 11.94 4.98
CA PHE A 52 6.79 13.34 4.57
C PHE A 52 8.15 13.95 4.95
N GLY A 53 8.48 15.12 4.39
CA GLY A 53 9.80 15.75 4.48
C GLY A 53 10.69 15.44 3.26
N SER A 54 10.08 15.44 2.07
CA SER A 54 10.17 14.44 0.98
C SER A 54 9.00 13.48 1.06
N VAL A 55 8.45 13.08 -0.08
CA VAL A 55 7.34 12.15 -0.12
C VAL A 55 7.89 10.74 -0.23
N PHE A 56 7.36 9.82 0.58
CA PHE A 56 7.71 8.40 0.53
C PHE A 56 6.58 7.62 -0.12
N VAL A 57 6.86 6.93 -1.21
CA VAL A 57 5.89 6.07 -1.93
C VAL A 57 6.63 4.77 -2.25
N ASN A 58 5.99 3.64 -1.97
CA ASN A 58 6.54 2.30 -2.24
C ASN A 58 7.97 2.06 -1.68
N GLY A 59 8.34 2.74 -0.58
CA GLY A 59 9.65 2.56 0.04
C GLY A 59 10.72 3.53 -0.45
N VAL A 60 10.45 4.26 -1.54
CA VAL A 60 11.36 5.26 -2.10
C VAL A 60 11.07 6.63 -1.51
N ARG A 61 12.11 7.29 -1.00
CA ARG A 61 12.09 8.69 -0.58
C ARG A 61 12.36 9.59 -1.77
N PHE A 62 11.34 10.29 -2.24
CA PHE A 62 11.47 11.28 -3.31
C PHE A 62 11.70 12.70 -2.77
N ASP A 63 12.82 13.32 -3.14
CA ASP A 63 13.04 14.75 -2.93
C ASP A 63 12.11 15.57 -3.84
N THR A 64 11.30 16.42 -3.22
CA THR A 64 10.31 17.28 -3.87
C THR A 64 10.75 18.75 -3.90
N ALA A 65 11.93 19.08 -3.38
CA ALA A 65 12.38 20.45 -3.22
C ALA A 65 12.51 21.21 -4.55
N ASP A 66 12.75 20.49 -5.65
CA ASP A 66 12.88 21.07 -7.01
C ASP A 66 11.53 21.30 -7.70
N ILE A 67 10.43 20.76 -7.16
CA ILE A 67 9.08 21.04 -7.66
C ILE A 67 8.63 22.40 -7.12
N LEU A 68 8.32 23.33 -8.02
CA LEU A 68 7.88 24.68 -7.64
C LEU A 68 6.63 24.61 -6.74
N ASN A 69 6.74 25.19 -5.54
CA ASN A 69 5.70 25.15 -4.50
C ASN A 69 5.27 23.73 -4.07
N ARG A 70 6.02 22.68 -4.45
CA ARG A 70 5.64 21.27 -4.25
C ARG A 70 4.22 20.98 -4.74
N VAL A 71 3.90 21.52 -5.92
CA VAL A 71 2.58 21.35 -6.54
C VAL A 71 2.28 19.85 -6.72
N VAL A 72 1.03 19.51 -6.46
CA VAL A 72 0.42 18.22 -6.79
C VAL A 72 -0.62 18.50 -7.86
N ASP A 73 -0.58 17.73 -8.95
CA ASP A 73 -1.58 17.77 -10.01
C ASP A 73 -2.83 17.01 -9.54
N SER A 74 -3.92 17.73 -9.32
CA SER A 74 -5.18 17.22 -8.76
C SER A 74 -6.28 18.28 -8.93
N ASP A 75 -7.50 17.83 -9.15
CA ASP A 75 -8.76 18.57 -9.15
C ASP A 75 -9.58 18.36 -7.86
N ASP A 76 -9.15 17.48 -6.98
CA ASP A 76 -9.78 17.20 -5.66
C ASP A 76 -9.46 18.19 -4.54
N GLY A 77 -8.92 19.36 -4.90
CA GLY A 77 -8.47 20.33 -3.92
C GLY A 77 -7.23 19.90 -3.13
N ILE A 78 -6.43 18.96 -3.64
CA ILE A 78 -5.08 18.65 -3.15
C ILE A 78 -4.04 19.32 -4.07
N GLY A 79 -3.78 20.61 -3.87
CA GLY A 79 -2.91 21.39 -4.75
C GLY A 79 -1.42 21.31 -4.43
N SER A 80 -1.04 20.71 -3.29
CA SER A 80 0.34 20.73 -2.81
C SER A 80 0.69 19.55 -1.90
N GLU A 81 1.99 19.26 -1.77
CA GLU A 81 2.49 18.21 -0.85
C GLU A 81 2.01 18.42 0.60
N ALA A 82 1.75 19.66 1.02
CA ALA A 82 1.31 19.95 2.39
C ALA A 82 -0.12 19.47 2.66
N GLU A 83 -0.92 19.26 1.63
CA GLU A 83 -2.33 18.83 1.72
C GLU A 83 -2.46 17.30 1.61
N LEU A 84 -1.41 16.60 1.18
CA LEU A 84 -1.37 15.14 1.17
C LEU A 84 -1.42 14.57 2.60
N ALA A 85 -2.07 13.42 2.73
CA ALA A 85 -2.10 12.58 3.92
C ALA A 85 -1.38 11.26 3.67
N LYS A 86 -1.01 10.55 4.74
CA LYS A 86 -0.49 9.18 4.61
C LYS A 86 -1.61 8.25 4.17
N GLY A 87 -1.28 7.19 3.45
CA GLY A 87 -2.24 6.26 2.86
C GLY A 87 -2.78 6.72 1.50
N MET A 88 -2.83 8.03 1.21
CA MET A 88 -3.25 8.53 -0.11
C MET A 88 -2.43 7.88 -1.23
N ILE A 89 -3.09 7.36 -2.27
CA ILE A 89 -2.41 6.74 -3.41
C ILE A 89 -1.89 7.86 -4.31
N LEU A 90 -0.58 8.08 -4.28
CA LEU A 90 0.08 9.13 -5.04
C LEU A 90 0.86 8.54 -6.20
N ARG A 91 0.79 9.19 -7.36
CA ARG A 91 1.74 8.97 -8.44
C ARG A 91 2.88 9.97 -8.33
N VAL A 92 4.11 9.47 -8.30
CA VAL A 92 5.33 10.28 -8.40
C VAL A 92 6.07 9.87 -9.67
N ASN A 93 6.27 10.81 -10.61
CA ASN A 93 7.20 10.59 -11.71
C ASN A 93 8.56 11.17 -11.31
N GLY A 94 9.64 10.45 -11.60
CA GLY A 94 10.99 10.89 -11.26
C GLY A 94 12.07 9.87 -11.53
N GLU A 95 13.21 10.05 -10.89
CA GLU A 95 14.35 9.14 -10.95
C GLU A 95 14.68 8.65 -9.54
N TRP A 96 14.99 7.37 -9.38
CA TRP A 96 15.45 6.82 -8.11
C TRP A 96 16.54 5.78 -8.28
N ALA A 97 17.21 5.47 -7.19
CA ALA A 97 18.23 4.43 -7.11
C ALA A 97 17.72 3.25 -6.27
N ALA A 98 18.42 2.11 -6.37
CA ALA A 98 18.11 0.91 -5.63
C ALA A 98 18.27 1.04 -4.09
N ASP A 99 18.83 2.15 -3.61
CA ASP A 99 18.95 2.46 -2.18
C ASP A 99 17.71 3.17 -1.61
N GLY A 100 16.64 3.29 -2.40
CA GLY A 100 15.39 3.92 -1.98
C GLY A 100 15.46 5.44 -1.89
N GLN A 101 16.46 6.08 -2.52
CA GLN A 101 16.50 7.54 -2.67
C GLN A 101 16.16 7.94 -4.11
N GLY A 102 15.32 8.95 -4.25
CA GLY A 102 14.95 9.51 -5.55
C GLY A 102 14.69 11.00 -5.53
N THR A 103 14.46 11.55 -6.72
CA THR A 103 14.05 12.94 -6.95
C THR A 103 12.74 12.93 -7.72
N ALA A 104 11.72 13.61 -7.21
CA ALA A 104 10.45 13.78 -7.90
C ALA A 104 10.54 14.89 -8.95
N GLU A 105 10.03 14.60 -10.14
CA GLU A 105 9.82 15.58 -11.20
C GLU A 105 8.38 16.12 -11.21
N SER A 106 7.41 15.27 -10.85
CA SER A 106 6.00 15.64 -10.72
C SER A 106 5.27 14.71 -9.74
N MET A 107 4.17 15.19 -9.19
CA MET A 107 3.27 14.46 -8.30
C MET A 107 1.85 14.64 -8.80
N ALA A 108 1.05 13.58 -8.81
CA ALA A 108 -0.37 13.62 -9.16
C ALA A 108 -1.20 12.78 -8.16
N TYR A 109 -2.37 13.28 -7.82
CA TYR A 109 -3.29 12.68 -6.85
C TYR A 109 -4.74 12.81 -7.33
N ASP A 110 -5.54 11.77 -7.08
CA ASP A 110 -6.96 11.68 -7.39
C ASP A 110 -7.67 10.81 -6.33
N ASP A 111 -8.86 11.23 -5.89
CA ASP A 111 -9.75 10.55 -4.95
C ASP A 111 -10.45 9.38 -5.67
N SER A 112 -10.23 8.14 -5.26
CA SER A 112 -10.94 7.01 -5.89
C SER A 112 -12.46 7.05 -5.69
N LEU A 113 -12.89 7.61 -4.55
CA LEU A 113 -14.29 7.87 -4.21
C LEU A 113 -14.38 9.09 -3.29
N ARG A 114 -15.42 9.90 -3.47
CA ARG A 114 -15.78 11.00 -2.56
C ARG A 114 -17.28 11.05 -2.34
N GLY A 115 -17.74 11.01 -1.09
CA GLY A 115 -19.18 11.05 -0.81
C GLY A 115 -19.59 10.61 0.60
N ALA A 116 -20.91 10.53 0.81
CA ALA A 116 -21.49 10.12 2.08
C ALA A 116 -21.45 8.59 2.21
N ILE A 117 -20.99 8.12 3.37
CA ILE A 117 -20.87 6.68 3.63
C ILE A 117 -22.16 6.10 4.21
N THR A 118 -22.34 4.80 4.02
CA THR A 118 -23.19 3.93 4.84
C THR A 118 -22.29 2.82 5.40
N VAL A 119 -22.35 2.58 6.71
CA VAL A 119 -21.59 1.50 7.35
C VAL A 119 -22.33 0.18 7.11
N THR A 120 -21.75 -0.71 6.29
CA THR A 120 -22.35 -2.00 5.94
C THR A 120 -21.89 -3.12 6.88
N ARG A 121 -20.65 -3.03 7.37
CA ARG A 121 -20.10 -3.86 8.44
C ARG A 121 -19.30 -2.95 9.39
N PRO A 122 -19.71 -2.79 10.66
CA PRO A 122 -18.95 -1.99 11.61
C PRO A 122 -17.57 -2.60 11.87
N TRP A 123 -16.65 -1.80 12.40
CA TRP A 123 -15.33 -2.27 12.82
C TRP A 123 -15.43 -3.43 13.78
N ASP A 124 -14.79 -4.53 13.41
CA ASP A 124 -14.58 -5.70 14.25
C ASP A 124 -13.13 -5.68 14.76
N PRO A 125 -12.91 -5.48 16.07
CA PRO A 125 -11.56 -5.42 16.62
C PRO A 125 -10.85 -6.77 16.63
N VAL A 126 -11.55 -7.89 16.36
CA VAL A 126 -10.92 -9.21 16.27
C VAL A 126 -10.39 -9.45 14.86
N THR A 127 -11.22 -9.23 13.83
CA THR A 127 -10.79 -9.41 12.43
C THR A 127 -10.08 -8.18 11.86
N LEU A 128 -10.00 -7.09 12.63
CA LEU A 128 -9.42 -5.80 12.25
C LEU A 128 -9.94 -5.31 10.89
N SER A 129 -11.25 -5.46 10.69
CA SER A 129 -11.90 -5.18 9.41
C SER A 129 -13.23 -4.44 9.58
N ALA A 130 -13.56 -3.63 8.59
CA ALA A 130 -14.87 -3.01 8.43
C ALA A 130 -15.27 -2.96 6.95
N GLU A 131 -16.53 -2.63 6.69
CA GLU A 131 -17.00 -2.36 5.34
C GLU A 131 -17.94 -1.15 5.36
N ILE A 132 -17.72 -0.23 4.42
CA ILE A 132 -18.60 0.90 4.16
C ILE A 132 -19.04 0.88 2.70
N ALA A 133 -20.06 1.66 2.38
CA ALA A 133 -20.49 1.89 1.01
C ALA A 133 -20.67 3.38 0.72
N ILE A 134 -20.24 3.82 -0.45
CA ILE A 134 -20.49 5.17 -0.97
C ILE A 134 -21.38 5.02 -2.21
N TYR A 135 -22.66 5.34 -2.07
CA TYR A 135 -23.69 5.23 -3.12
C TYR A 135 -23.72 3.89 -3.89
N GLY A 136 -23.45 2.78 -3.20
CA GLY A 136 -23.44 1.42 -3.78
C GLY A 136 -22.05 0.88 -4.12
N GLN A 137 -21.00 1.71 -4.02
CA GLN A 137 -19.61 1.27 -4.10
C GLN A 137 -19.16 0.73 -2.75
N THR A 138 -18.91 -0.57 -2.65
CA THR A 138 -18.35 -1.20 -1.45
C THR A 138 -16.88 -0.81 -1.27
N VAL A 139 -16.50 -0.48 -0.05
CA VAL A 139 -15.13 -0.16 0.36
C VAL A 139 -14.77 -1.00 1.59
N GLN A 140 -13.78 -1.87 1.44
CA GLN A 140 -13.17 -2.65 2.51
C GLN A 140 -12.16 -1.78 3.25
N ILE A 141 -12.26 -1.82 4.57
CA ILE A 141 -11.31 -1.20 5.50
C ILE A 141 -10.62 -2.35 6.22
N ASP A 142 -9.30 -2.29 6.27
CA ASP A 142 -8.48 -3.23 6.99
C ASP A 142 -7.48 -2.51 7.89
N ARG A 143 -6.69 -3.31 8.58
CA ARG A 143 -5.65 -2.89 9.51
C ARG A 143 -4.61 -1.93 8.90
N GLN A 144 -4.36 -1.98 7.59
CA GLN A 144 -3.44 -1.08 6.89
C GLN A 144 -4.11 0.21 6.36
N THR A 145 -5.44 0.30 6.37
CA THR A 145 -6.14 1.53 5.99
C THR A 145 -5.81 2.66 6.97
N VAL A 146 -5.46 3.84 6.45
CA VAL A 146 -5.34 5.06 7.25
C VAL A 146 -6.70 5.73 7.34
N ILE A 147 -7.19 5.92 8.56
CA ILE A 147 -8.37 6.75 8.81
C ILE A 147 -7.90 8.10 9.34
N GLN A 148 -8.46 9.20 8.82
CA GLN A 148 -8.14 10.54 9.28
C GLN A 148 -9.40 11.31 9.68
N GLY A 149 -9.37 11.86 10.89
CA GLY A 149 -10.39 12.77 11.41
C GLY A 149 -11.40 12.12 12.36
N LYS A 150 -11.38 10.78 12.48
CA LYS A 150 -12.09 9.97 13.49
C LYS A 150 -11.43 8.59 13.60
N LEU A 151 -11.62 7.93 14.73
CA LEU A 151 -11.42 6.49 14.88
C LEU A 151 -12.30 5.70 13.90
N VAL A 152 -11.79 4.57 13.41
CA VAL A 152 -12.53 3.66 12.51
C VAL A 152 -13.84 3.16 13.12
N ALA A 153 -13.84 2.88 14.43
CA ALA A 153 -15.02 2.43 15.17
C ALA A 153 -16.12 3.51 15.29
N ASP A 154 -15.77 4.78 15.08
CA ASP A 154 -16.67 5.93 15.19
C ASP A 154 -17.19 6.43 13.83
N LEU A 155 -16.81 5.77 12.73
CA LEU A 155 -17.40 6.01 11.42
C LEU A 155 -18.91 5.72 11.47
N ALA A 156 -19.70 6.62 10.90
CA ALA A 156 -21.15 6.54 10.94
C ALA A 156 -21.80 6.88 9.61
N ASP A 157 -23.01 6.37 9.40
CA ASP A 157 -23.84 6.71 8.24
C ASP A 157 -23.96 8.23 8.05
N GLY A 158 -23.72 8.69 6.84
CA GLY A 158 -23.77 10.09 6.46
C GLY A 158 -22.49 10.88 6.71
N ASP A 159 -21.45 10.29 7.29
CA ASP A 159 -20.12 10.90 7.28
C ASP A 159 -19.68 11.10 5.82
N LEU A 160 -19.26 12.32 5.48
CA LEU A 160 -18.68 12.64 4.18
C LEU A 160 -17.20 12.36 4.23
N VAL A 161 -16.72 11.53 3.30
CA VAL A 161 -15.32 11.12 3.24
C VAL A 161 -14.78 11.26 1.83
N ARG A 162 -13.45 11.32 1.74
CA ARG A 162 -12.68 10.95 0.55
C ARG A 162 -11.95 9.65 0.79
N VAL A 163 -11.76 8.88 -0.26
CA VAL A 163 -11.14 7.56 -0.21
C VAL A 163 -10.08 7.46 -1.30
N SER A 164 -8.87 7.06 -0.93
CA SER A 164 -7.93 6.47 -1.89
C SER A 164 -7.99 4.96 -1.73
N GLY A 165 -8.28 4.24 -2.80
CA GLY A 165 -8.39 2.79 -2.73
C GLY A 165 -8.10 2.10 -4.05
N TRP A 166 -7.80 0.82 -3.97
CA TRP A 166 -7.63 0.00 -5.16
C TRP A 166 -8.91 -0.74 -5.48
N ARG A 167 -9.28 -0.77 -6.75
CA ARG A 167 -10.42 -1.55 -7.22
C ARG A 167 -10.12 -3.05 -7.10
N LEU A 168 -11.02 -3.76 -6.44
CA LEU A 168 -11.00 -5.21 -6.31
C LEU A 168 -11.63 -5.89 -7.52
N ALA A 169 -11.32 -7.17 -7.70
CA ALA A 169 -11.92 -8.01 -8.76
C ALA A 169 -13.46 -8.07 -8.69
N THR A 170 -14.02 -7.88 -7.49
CA THR A 170 -15.47 -7.82 -7.22
C THR A 170 -16.12 -6.52 -7.72
N GLY A 171 -15.32 -5.50 -8.05
CA GLY A 171 -15.77 -4.16 -8.45
C GLY A 171 -15.87 -3.16 -7.30
N GLY A 172 -15.79 -3.62 -6.04
CA GLY A 172 -15.59 -2.75 -4.87
C GLY A 172 -14.15 -2.26 -4.75
N PHE A 173 -13.81 -1.69 -3.60
CA PHE A 173 -12.51 -1.11 -3.32
C PHE A 173 -11.93 -1.66 -2.03
N ARG A 174 -10.61 -1.72 -1.96
CA ARG A 174 -9.85 -1.82 -0.71
C ARG A 174 -9.22 -0.46 -0.43
N ALA A 175 -9.55 0.15 0.70
CA ALA A 175 -9.06 1.47 1.04
C ALA A 175 -7.63 1.43 1.56
N SER A 176 -6.81 2.35 1.08
CA SER A 176 -5.52 2.70 1.67
C SER A 176 -5.63 3.93 2.58
N TYR A 177 -6.60 4.80 2.29
CA TYR A 177 -6.89 6.01 3.06
C TYR A 177 -8.38 6.34 3.02
N ILE A 178 -8.91 6.77 4.15
CA ILE A 178 -10.23 7.39 4.30
C ILE A 178 -10.09 8.64 5.15
N GLY A 179 -10.42 9.80 4.58
CA GLY A 179 -10.36 11.09 5.27
C GLY A 179 -11.74 11.73 5.43
N LEU A 180 -12.08 12.17 6.64
CA LEU A 180 -13.33 12.90 6.88
C LEU A 180 -13.28 14.30 6.25
N LEU A 181 -14.27 14.62 5.42
CA LEU A 181 -14.43 15.93 4.79
C LEU A 181 -15.32 16.83 5.64
N THR A 182 -14.74 17.46 6.66
CA THR A 182 -15.48 18.40 7.51
C THR A 182 -15.92 19.63 6.71
N GLY A 183 -17.22 19.82 6.55
CA GLY A 183 -17.78 20.91 5.75
C GLY A 183 -17.85 20.64 4.25
N GLY A 184 -17.58 19.39 3.82
CA GLY A 184 -17.91 18.92 2.49
C GLY A 184 -19.43 18.96 2.24
N SER A 185 -19.82 18.74 0.99
CA SER A 185 -21.21 18.70 0.59
C SER A 185 -21.43 17.61 -0.45
N GLU A 186 -22.66 17.10 -0.51
CA GLU A 186 -23.11 16.20 -1.58
C GLU A 186 -23.18 16.89 -2.96
N ASP A 187 -22.71 18.13 -3.10
CA ASP A 187 -22.55 18.84 -4.37
C ASP A 187 -21.24 18.48 -5.11
N ASP A 188 -20.32 17.77 -4.45
CA ASP A 188 -19.00 17.40 -4.96
C ASP A 188 -18.68 15.93 -4.61
N VAL A 189 -19.46 15.04 -5.23
CA VAL A 189 -19.37 13.59 -5.12
C VAL A 189 -18.62 13.05 -6.31
N GLU A 190 -17.79 12.06 -6.06
CA GLU A 190 -16.97 11.40 -7.06
C GLU A 190 -17.05 9.90 -6.92
N LEU A 191 -17.26 9.24 -8.06
CA LEU A 191 -17.41 7.81 -8.14
C LEU A 191 -16.64 7.27 -9.34
N GLU A 192 -15.66 6.42 -9.08
CA GLU A 192 -15.19 5.53 -10.12
C GLU A 192 -15.99 4.22 -10.14
N GLY A 193 -16.44 3.78 -11.31
CA GLY A 193 -17.06 2.46 -11.42
C GLY A 193 -17.38 1.98 -12.82
N ARG A 194 -17.72 0.69 -12.89
CA ARG A 194 -18.11 0.05 -14.14
C ARG A 194 -19.53 0.46 -14.52
N ILE A 195 -19.71 0.91 -15.75
CA ILE A 195 -21.03 1.19 -16.34
C ILE A 195 -21.82 -0.11 -16.43
N ASP A 196 -22.99 -0.15 -15.79
CA ASP A 196 -23.88 -1.30 -15.79
C ASP A 196 -24.38 -1.60 -17.20
N THR A 197 -24.47 -2.88 -17.55
CA THR A 197 -25.12 -3.29 -18.81
C THR A 197 -26.64 -3.05 -18.77
N VAL A 198 -27.23 -3.14 -17.58
CA VAL A 198 -28.65 -2.86 -17.35
C VAL A 198 -28.81 -1.38 -17.02
N GLY A 199 -29.74 -0.69 -17.68
CA GLY A 199 -29.98 0.73 -17.40
C GLY A 199 -29.05 1.70 -18.13
N PHE A 200 -28.12 1.19 -18.95
CA PHE A 200 -27.34 2.00 -19.89
C PHE A 200 -28.24 2.53 -21.02
N ASN A 201 -28.48 3.84 -21.06
CA ASN A 201 -29.32 4.46 -22.06
C ASN A 201 -28.81 5.87 -22.43
N PRO A 202 -27.72 5.96 -23.21
CA PRO A 202 -27.11 7.23 -23.57
C PRO A 202 -28.05 8.11 -24.41
N ASP A 203 -28.96 7.53 -25.20
CA ASP A 203 -30.01 8.28 -25.94
C ASP A 203 -30.97 9.07 -25.01
N GLN A 204 -30.95 8.76 -23.72
CA GLN A 204 -31.71 9.45 -22.67
C GLN A 204 -30.79 10.11 -21.62
N ASN A 205 -29.53 10.35 -21.98
CA ASN A 205 -28.50 11.01 -21.18
C ASN A 205 -28.33 10.44 -19.77
N HIS A 206 -28.34 9.11 -19.65
CA HIS A 206 -28.08 8.46 -18.37
C HIS A 206 -27.51 7.05 -18.50
N PHE A 207 -26.84 6.63 -17.44
CA PHE A 207 -26.41 5.25 -17.22
C PHE A 207 -26.49 4.91 -15.73
N GLN A 208 -25.97 3.73 -15.35
CA GLN A 208 -25.89 3.32 -13.94
C GLN A 208 -24.50 2.79 -13.62
N ILE A 209 -24.08 2.98 -12.38
CA ILE A 209 -22.92 2.33 -11.76
C ILE A 209 -23.43 1.66 -10.48
N ASN A 210 -23.32 0.33 -10.38
CA ASN A 210 -23.81 -0.45 -9.24
C ASN A 210 -25.25 -0.07 -8.82
N GLY A 211 -26.11 0.18 -9.81
CA GLY A 211 -27.51 0.58 -9.61
C GLY A 211 -27.75 2.05 -9.25
N LEU A 212 -26.72 2.85 -8.96
CA LEU A 212 -26.86 4.30 -8.84
C LEU A 212 -27.08 4.91 -10.22
N ARG A 213 -28.15 5.70 -10.35
CA ARG A 213 -28.44 6.41 -11.59
C ARG A 213 -27.53 7.62 -11.75
N ILE A 214 -26.83 7.68 -12.89
CA ILE A 214 -26.02 8.82 -13.31
C ILE A 214 -26.76 9.54 -14.44
N GLU A 215 -27.04 10.83 -14.28
CA GLU A 215 -27.60 11.69 -15.33
C GLU A 215 -26.57 12.74 -15.74
N TYR A 216 -26.45 13.02 -17.04
CA TYR A 216 -25.44 13.93 -17.56
C TYR A 216 -25.99 14.87 -18.64
N SER A 217 -25.19 15.89 -18.99
CA SER A 217 -25.41 16.76 -20.14
C SER A 217 -24.17 16.77 -21.04
N ASP A 218 -24.28 17.32 -22.24
CA ASP A 218 -23.17 17.39 -23.20
C ASP A 218 -21.93 18.10 -22.64
N ASP A 219 -22.12 19.03 -21.69
CA ASP A 219 -21.03 19.78 -21.04
C ASP A 219 -20.31 18.98 -19.94
N ALA A 220 -20.72 17.73 -19.66
CA ALA A 220 -20.12 16.89 -18.62
C ALA A 220 -18.91 16.07 -19.09
N PHE A 221 -18.36 16.40 -20.25
CA PHE A 221 -17.29 15.65 -20.90
C PHE A 221 -16.15 16.62 -21.24
N ASP A 222 -14.89 16.25 -20.96
CA ASP A 222 -13.72 17.03 -21.37
C ASP A 222 -13.21 16.60 -22.77
N ASP A 223 -12.19 17.30 -23.30
CA ASP A 223 -11.64 17.09 -24.64
C ASP A 223 -11.11 15.66 -24.88
N ASP A 224 -10.70 14.94 -23.83
CA ASP A 224 -10.10 13.60 -23.91
C ASP A 224 -11.10 12.44 -23.72
N PHE A 225 -12.35 12.72 -23.31
CA PHE A 225 -13.40 11.72 -23.15
C PHE A 225 -14.74 12.23 -23.68
N THR A 226 -15.44 11.46 -24.51
CA THR A 226 -16.71 11.89 -25.12
C THR A 226 -17.83 10.90 -24.82
N GLU A 227 -19.08 11.29 -25.05
CA GLU A 227 -20.24 10.40 -24.91
C GLU A 227 -20.09 9.08 -25.70
N ALA A 228 -19.42 9.11 -26.86
CA ALA A 228 -19.14 7.90 -27.63
C ALA A 228 -18.23 6.89 -26.91
N GLY A 229 -17.48 7.36 -25.90
CA GLY A 229 -16.66 6.57 -25.00
C GLY A 229 -17.46 5.89 -23.89
N LEU A 230 -18.71 6.28 -23.64
CA LEU A 230 -19.62 5.58 -22.73
C LEU A 230 -20.04 4.25 -23.36
N VAL A 231 -19.52 3.16 -22.81
CA VAL A 231 -19.82 1.80 -23.26
C VAL A 231 -20.15 0.98 -22.03
N ALA A 232 -21.24 0.22 -22.08
CA ALA A 232 -21.57 -0.74 -21.03
C ALA A 232 -20.38 -1.65 -20.72
N GLY A 233 -20.04 -1.75 -19.43
CA GLY A 233 -18.89 -2.49 -18.95
C GLY A 233 -17.57 -1.72 -18.95
N ARG A 234 -17.50 -0.50 -19.50
CA ARG A 234 -16.33 0.37 -19.31
C ARG A 234 -16.31 0.93 -17.88
N ILE A 235 -15.13 1.12 -17.31
CA ILE A 235 -14.96 1.83 -16.04
C ILE A 235 -14.76 3.31 -16.39
N VAL A 236 -15.46 4.18 -15.65
CA VAL A 236 -15.40 5.62 -15.78
C VAL A 236 -15.34 6.23 -14.39
N GLU A 237 -14.81 7.43 -14.33
CA GLU A 237 -14.93 8.33 -13.18
C GLU A 237 -16.05 9.33 -13.45
N VAL A 238 -16.78 9.68 -12.40
CA VAL A 238 -17.92 10.61 -12.48
C VAL A 238 -17.89 11.52 -11.28
N GLU A 239 -17.72 12.81 -11.52
CA GLU A 239 -17.90 13.85 -10.51
C GLU A 239 -19.24 14.57 -10.69
N GLY A 240 -19.87 14.99 -9.59
CA GLY A 240 -21.08 15.80 -9.65
C GLY A 240 -21.78 15.97 -8.33
N ARG A 241 -23.09 16.21 -8.39
CA ARG A 241 -23.93 16.41 -7.20
C ARG A 241 -24.96 15.31 -7.04
N ILE A 242 -25.25 14.93 -5.80
CA ILE A 242 -26.32 13.99 -5.48
C ILE A 242 -27.63 14.74 -5.29
N GLU A 243 -28.65 14.31 -6.04
CA GLU A 243 -30.03 14.76 -5.89
C GLU A 243 -30.89 13.64 -5.31
N LEU A 244 -31.47 13.89 -4.13
CA LEU A 244 -32.44 12.97 -3.54
C LEU A 244 -33.80 13.13 -4.25
N ARG A 245 -34.22 12.08 -4.96
CA ARG A 245 -35.52 12.01 -5.66
C ARG A 245 -36.40 10.93 -5.03
N ASP A 246 -37.69 10.91 -5.41
CA ASP A 246 -38.64 9.90 -4.92
C ASP A 246 -38.20 8.45 -5.23
N SER A 247 -37.36 8.27 -6.25
CA SER A 247 -36.80 6.97 -6.67
C SER A 247 -35.49 6.59 -5.98
N GLY A 248 -34.96 7.43 -5.09
CA GLY A 248 -33.62 7.29 -4.50
C GLY A 248 -32.63 8.37 -4.98
N PRO A 249 -31.36 8.28 -4.56
CA PRO A 249 -30.32 9.22 -4.98
C PRO A 249 -30.03 9.10 -6.49
N VAL A 250 -29.74 10.24 -7.12
CA VAL A 250 -29.27 10.34 -8.50
C VAL A 250 -28.03 11.24 -8.51
N LEU A 251 -26.93 10.76 -9.09
CA LEU A 251 -25.75 11.60 -9.33
C LEU A 251 -25.98 12.36 -10.63
N VAL A 252 -26.07 13.69 -10.53
CA VAL A 252 -26.06 14.57 -11.71
C VAL A 252 -24.63 14.95 -11.99
N ALA A 253 -24.07 14.35 -13.03
CA ALA A 253 -22.67 14.50 -13.42
C ALA A 253 -22.39 15.93 -13.88
N ARG A 254 -21.32 16.49 -13.32
CA ARG A 254 -20.63 17.69 -13.79
C ARG A 254 -19.50 17.30 -14.75
N GLU A 255 -18.88 16.15 -14.53
CA GLU A 255 -17.69 15.69 -15.25
C GLU A 255 -17.69 14.16 -15.32
N ILE A 256 -17.25 13.63 -16.46
CA ILE A 256 -17.15 12.21 -16.76
C ILE A 256 -15.89 12.00 -17.57
N GLU A 257 -14.97 11.21 -17.01
CA GLU A 257 -13.67 10.95 -17.60
C GLU A 257 -13.39 9.45 -17.79
N GLU A 258 -12.26 9.16 -18.41
CA GLU A 258 -11.66 7.83 -18.30
C GLU A 258 -11.20 7.61 -16.86
N ASP A 259 -11.27 6.37 -16.40
CA ASP A 259 -10.89 6.04 -15.04
C ASP A 259 -9.41 6.31 -14.73
N ASP A 260 -9.17 6.25 -13.43
CA ASP A 260 -7.94 6.59 -12.77
C ASP A 260 -6.77 5.64 -13.11
N ASP A 261 -6.99 4.58 -13.91
CA ASP A 261 -5.96 3.70 -14.49
C ASP A 261 -4.85 4.50 -15.22
N ARG A 262 -5.15 5.74 -15.64
CA ARG A 262 -4.18 6.73 -16.13
C ARG A 262 -2.96 6.91 -15.21
N ARG A 263 -3.11 6.75 -13.90
CA ARG A 263 -2.00 6.86 -12.93
C ARG A 263 -0.92 5.79 -13.12
N TYR A 264 -1.28 4.65 -13.70
CA TYR A 264 -0.35 3.56 -13.98
C TYR A 264 0.20 3.57 -15.41
N ARG A 265 -0.27 4.46 -16.27
CA ARG A 265 0.21 4.56 -17.66
C ARG A 265 1.57 5.24 -17.72
N SER A 266 2.53 4.54 -18.32
CA SER A 266 3.88 5.04 -18.59
C SER A 266 4.33 4.68 -20.00
N ALA A 267 5.36 5.35 -20.49
CA ALA A 267 5.93 5.05 -21.81
C ALA A 267 6.59 3.66 -21.82
N ALA A 268 6.53 2.97 -22.96
CA ALA A 268 7.23 1.69 -23.10
C ALA A 268 8.74 1.85 -22.87
N GLY A 269 9.30 0.93 -22.08
CA GLY A 269 10.68 0.94 -21.61
C GLY A 269 10.95 1.87 -20.42
N ALA A 270 9.93 2.49 -19.84
CA ALA A 270 10.06 3.20 -18.57
C ALA A 270 9.89 2.22 -17.40
N GLY A 271 10.67 2.44 -16.34
CA GLY A 271 10.48 1.75 -15.07
C GLY A 271 9.18 2.18 -14.39
N ILE A 272 8.51 1.23 -13.77
CA ILE A 272 7.32 1.47 -12.96
C ILE A 272 7.37 0.64 -11.69
N GLU A 273 6.97 1.26 -10.59
CA GLU A 273 6.78 0.60 -9.31
C GLU A 273 5.38 0.93 -8.82
N PHE A 274 4.59 -0.08 -8.46
CA PHE A 274 3.25 0.17 -7.96
C PHE A 274 2.77 -0.87 -6.96
N ALA A 275 1.91 -0.43 -6.03
CA ALA A 275 1.22 -1.32 -5.10
C ALA A 275 -0.24 -1.51 -5.53
N GLY A 276 -0.81 -2.69 -5.24
CA GLY A 276 -2.23 -2.96 -5.43
C GLY A 276 -2.59 -4.43 -5.23
N PRO A 277 -3.85 -4.73 -4.88
CA PRO A 277 -4.32 -6.09 -4.70
C PRO A 277 -4.30 -6.84 -6.03
N VAL A 278 -3.93 -8.12 -5.98
CA VAL A 278 -4.08 -9.02 -7.13
C VAL A 278 -5.57 -9.03 -7.52
N ALA A 279 -5.84 -8.82 -8.80
CA ALA A 279 -7.19 -8.82 -9.38
C ALA A 279 -7.50 -10.16 -10.07
N ALA A 280 -6.52 -10.75 -10.76
CA ALA A 280 -6.61 -12.09 -11.31
C ALA A 280 -5.38 -12.90 -10.90
N ALA A 281 -5.62 -14.14 -10.46
CA ALA A 281 -4.59 -15.05 -9.97
C ALA A 281 -3.48 -15.28 -11.00
N TYR A 282 -2.31 -15.71 -10.52
CA TYR A 282 -1.22 -16.12 -11.40
C TYR A 282 -1.58 -17.36 -12.25
N GLU A 283 -1.44 -17.20 -13.56
CA GLU A 283 -1.70 -18.23 -14.56
C GLU A 283 -0.40 -18.74 -15.17
N ALA A 284 0.03 -19.95 -14.78
CA ALA A 284 1.31 -20.53 -15.21
C ALA A 284 1.42 -20.73 -16.73
N ALA A 285 0.30 -20.85 -17.44
CA ALA A 285 0.30 -21.04 -18.90
C ALA A 285 0.69 -19.76 -19.67
N SER A 286 0.31 -18.59 -19.15
CA SER A 286 0.69 -17.29 -19.70
C SER A 286 1.90 -16.68 -18.99
N GLY A 287 2.20 -17.11 -17.76
CA GLY A 287 3.25 -16.52 -16.92
C GLY A 287 2.84 -15.15 -16.39
N THR A 288 1.55 -14.95 -16.09
CA THR A 288 1.01 -13.62 -15.76
C THR A 288 0.00 -13.65 -14.63
N PHE A 289 -0.11 -12.53 -13.92
CA PHE A 289 -1.26 -12.19 -13.07
C PHE A 289 -1.71 -10.75 -13.41
N THR A 290 -2.80 -10.27 -12.81
CA THR A 290 -3.21 -8.87 -12.98
C THR A 290 -3.43 -8.15 -11.66
N THR A 291 -3.19 -6.85 -11.64
CA THR A 291 -3.39 -5.93 -10.51
C THR A 291 -3.56 -4.52 -11.07
N ASN A 292 -4.45 -3.69 -10.50
CA ASN A 292 -4.74 -2.32 -10.98
C ASN A 292 -4.99 -2.20 -12.50
N GLY A 293 -5.68 -3.18 -13.10
CA GLY A 293 -5.91 -3.21 -14.56
C GLY A 293 -4.67 -3.58 -15.42
N ILE A 294 -3.50 -3.72 -14.81
CA ILE A 294 -2.22 -4.02 -15.46
C ILE A 294 -2.00 -5.53 -15.51
N THR A 295 -1.55 -6.02 -16.66
CA THR A 295 -1.01 -7.40 -16.76
C THR A 295 0.45 -7.40 -16.36
N VAL A 296 0.80 -8.19 -15.36
CA VAL A 296 2.18 -8.36 -14.88
C VAL A 296 2.71 -9.70 -15.37
N ARG A 297 3.89 -9.67 -16.00
CA ARG A 297 4.60 -10.86 -16.50
C ARG A 297 5.69 -11.26 -15.54
N ILE A 298 5.73 -12.55 -15.25
CA ILE A 298 6.74 -13.18 -14.40
C ILE A 298 7.59 -14.10 -15.26
N ASP A 299 8.90 -14.03 -15.10
CA ASP A 299 9.83 -14.99 -15.69
C ASP A 299 10.80 -15.58 -14.65
N SER A 300 11.88 -16.18 -15.10
CA SER A 300 12.88 -16.79 -14.22
C SER A 300 13.84 -15.80 -13.55
N GLU A 301 13.85 -14.54 -14.01
CA GLU A 301 14.66 -13.45 -13.47
C GLU A 301 13.87 -12.62 -12.45
N THR A 302 12.53 -12.64 -12.51
CA THR A 302 11.67 -12.01 -11.49
C THR A 302 11.95 -12.55 -10.09
N ARG A 303 12.25 -11.65 -9.15
CA ARG A 303 12.37 -11.94 -7.72
C ARG A 303 10.98 -11.94 -7.06
N LEU A 304 10.70 -12.94 -6.23
CA LEU A 304 9.51 -12.98 -5.39
C LEU A 304 9.94 -12.85 -3.93
N ASP A 305 9.49 -11.79 -3.27
CA ASP A 305 9.87 -11.47 -1.89
C ASP A 305 8.68 -11.76 -0.97
N ASP A 306 8.88 -12.75 -0.08
CA ASP A 306 7.93 -13.25 0.95
C ASP A 306 6.62 -13.84 0.43
N LEU A 307 6.60 -14.19 -0.85
CA LEU A 307 5.49 -14.89 -1.47
C LEU A 307 5.98 -15.90 -2.50
N THR A 308 5.09 -16.80 -2.85
CA THR A 308 5.23 -17.76 -3.94
C THR A 308 4.19 -17.47 -5.02
N LEU A 309 4.38 -18.05 -6.20
CA LEU A 309 3.42 -17.90 -7.30
C LEU A 309 2.01 -18.38 -6.96
N SER A 310 1.87 -19.34 -6.02
CA SER A 310 0.55 -19.79 -5.58
C SER A 310 -0.17 -18.77 -4.71
N ASP A 311 0.58 -17.89 -4.03
CA ASP A 311 0.01 -16.91 -3.11
C ASP A 311 -0.61 -15.74 -3.86
N LEU A 312 -0.21 -15.50 -5.12
CA LEU A 312 -0.77 -14.49 -6.03
C LEU A 312 -2.23 -14.85 -6.42
N GLN A 313 -3.14 -14.69 -5.47
CA GLN A 313 -4.58 -14.89 -5.56
C GLN A 313 -5.31 -13.56 -5.39
N PRO A 314 -6.54 -13.41 -5.92
CA PRO A 314 -7.30 -12.17 -5.81
C PRO A 314 -7.41 -11.67 -4.37
N GLY A 315 -7.13 -10.37 -4.17
CA GLY A 315 -7.17 -9.72 -2.85
C GLY A 315 -5.80 -9.48 -2.23
N LEU A 316 -4.80 -10.34 -2.50
CA LEU A 316 -3.45 -10.21 -1.93
C LEU A 316 -2.80 -8.88 -2.34
N LEU A 317 -2.46 -8.03 -1.38
CA LEU A 317 -1.73 -6.79 -1.63
C LEU A 317 -0.27 -7.09 -1.95
N VAL A 318 0.15 -6.65 -3.13
CA VAL A 318 1.52 -6.80 -3.60
C VAL A 318 2.09 -5.46 -4.03
N GLN A 319 3.41 -5.39 -4.05
CA GLN A 319 4.17 -4.34 -4.70
C GLN A 319 4.91 -4.94 -5.89
N VAL A 320 4.78 -4.31 -7.06
CA VAL A 320 5.41 -4.76 -8.31
C VAL A 320 6.40 -3.69 -8.75
N GLU A 321 7.63 -4.09 -9.00
CA GLU A 321 8.64 -3.28 -9.68
C GLU A 321 9.00 -3.95 -11.02
N GLY A 322 9.08 -3.15 -12.09
CA GLY A 322 9.50 -3.65 -13.39
C GLY A 322 9.44 -2.61 -14.52
N ASP A 323 9.56 -3.08 -15.75
CA ASP A 323 9.55 -2.24 -16.95
C ASP A 323 8.25 -2.37 -17.74
N VAL A 324 7.71 -1.24 -18.20
CA VAL A 324 6.53 -1.21 -19.07
C VAL A 324 6.89 -1.69 -20.48
N LEU A 325 6.12 -2.61 -21.03
CA LEU A 325 6.27 -3.14 -22.38
C LEU A 325 5.44 -2.36 -23.42
N ASP A 326 5.70 -2.58 -24.71
CA ASP A 326 5.02 -1.91 -25.82
C ASP A 326 3.49 -2.09 -25.85
N ASP A 327 2.98 -3.15 -25.20
CA ASP A 327 1.56 -3.44 -25.10
C ASP A 327 0.92 -2.97 -23.77
N GLY A 328 1.67 -2.24 -22.94
CA GLY A 328 1.23 -1.72 -21.64
C GLY A 328 1.28 -2.72 -20.50
N SER A 329 1.67 -3.98 -20.74
CA SER A 329 1.97 -4.92 -19.65
C SER A 329 3.32 -4.61 -18.99
N VAL A 330 3.54 -5.09 -17.78
CA VAL A 330 4.78 -4.87 -17.02
C VAL A 330 5.57 -6.18 -16.96
N GLN A 331 6.83 -6.16 -17.38
CA GLN A 331 7.78 -7.23 -17.09
C GLN A 331 8.32 -7.00 -15.68
N ALA A 332 7.96 -7.86 -14.72
CA ALA A 332 8.36 -7.68 -13.34
C ALA A 332 9.82 -8.09 -13.12
N ASP A 333 10.58 -7.21 -12.48
CA ASP A 333 11.88 -7.53 -11.88
C ASP A 333 11.67 -8.08 -10.47
N GLU A 334 10.64 -7.60 -9.77
CA GLU A 334 10.35 -7.95 -8.38
C GLU A 334 8.85 -7.88 -8.09
N VAL A 335 8.36 -8.85 -7.32
CA VAL A 335 7.03 -8.82 -6.71
C VAL A 335 7.17 -9.13 -5.22
N GLY A 336 6.88 -8.13 -4.39
CA GLY A 336 6.97 -8.24 -2.93
C GLY A 336 5.60 -8.31 -2.28
N LEU A 337 5.49 -9.08 -1.19
CA LEU A 337 4.31 -9.11 -0.34
C LEU A 337 4.17 -7.75 0.38
N ARG A 338 2.94 -7.25 0.46
CA ARG A 338 2.62 -6.02 1.20
C ARG A 338 1.51 -6.23 2.24
N GLU A 339 1.20 -7.48 2.57
CA GLU A 339 0.32 -7.83 3.68
C GLU A 339 1.11 -8.03 4.96
N ALA A 340 0.56 -7.58 6.09
CA ALA A 340 1.10 -7.94 7.40
C ALA A 340 0.82 -9.43 7.68
N ASN A 341 1.77 -10.12 8.31
CA ASN A 341 1.63 -11.49 8.77
C ASN A 341 2.05 -11.67 10.23
N ALA A 342 2.28 -10.55 10.91
CA ALA A 342 2.68 -10.47 12.30
C ALA A 342 2.33 -9.08 12.85
N ARG A 343 2.11 -9.03 14.16
CA ARG A 343 1.67 -7.87 14.92
C ARG A 343 2.37 -7.84 16.27
N VAL A 344 2.59 -6.65 16.80
CA VAL A 344 2.89 -6.47 18.23
C VAL A 344 2.19 -5.23 18.74
N GLU A 345 1.54 -5.37 19.88
CA GLU A 345 0.89 -4.28 20.59
C GLU A 345 1.49 -4.11 21.99
N GLY A 346 1.69 -2.86 22.38
CA GLY A 346 2.02 -2.46 23.74
C GLY A 346 3.11 -1.40 23.79
N ALA A 347 3.74 -1.29 24.96
CA ALA A 347 4.62 -0.16 25.24
C ALA A 347 5.99 -0.30 24.55
N ILE A 348 6.50 0.81 24.02
CA ILE A 348 7.88 0.89 23.49
C ILE A 348 8.89 0.63 24.63
N THR A 349 9.53 -0.54 24.63
CA THR A 349 10.50 -0.96 25.65
C THR A 349 11.87 -0.33 25.43
N THR A 350 12.27 -0.15 24.17
CA THR A 350 13.47 0.57 23.75
C THR A 350 13.09 1.60 22.70
N GLY A 351 13.31 2.89 23.00
CA GLY A 351 13.00 4.00 22.10
C GLY A 351 13.79 3.94 20.78
N PRO A 352 13.41 4.77 19.78
CA PRO A 352 13.91 4.64 18.43
C PRO A 352 15.42 4.93 18.28
N ASP A 353 16.12 4.04 17.59
CA ASP A 353 17.45 4.30 17.01
C ASP A 353 17.26 4.83 15.58
N LEU A 354 17.42 6.14 15.40
CA LEU A 354 17.25 6.80 14.10
C LEU A 354 18.38 6.51 13.11
N THR A 355 19.47 5.86 13.54
CA THR A 355 20.55 5.43 12.65
C THR A 355 20.30 4.02 12.13
N ALA A 356 19.88 3.12 13.02
CA ALA A 356 19.53 1.75 12.66
C ALA A 356 18.10 1.64 12.08
N MET A 357 17.28 2.68 12.26
CA MET A 357 15.85 2.71 11.96
C MET A 357 15.10 1.58 12.68
N THR A 358 15.36 1.43 13.98
CA THR A 358 14.75 0.37 14.80
C THR A 358 14.17 0.91 16.10
N LEU A 359 13.25 0.15 16.68
CA LEU A 359 12.74 0.31 18.05
C LEU A 359 12.38 -1.08 18.61
N GLU A 360 12.05 -1.16 19.89
CA GLU A 360 11.60 -2.41 20.53
C GLU A 360 10.25 -2.20 21.22
N VAL A 361 9.31 -3.11 20.98
CA VAL A 361 7.96 -3.12 21.57
C VAL A 361 7.77 -4.48 22.22
N GLY A 362 7.57 -4.53 23.54
CA GLY A 362 7.40 -5.81 24.24
C GLY A 362 8.53 -6.85 24.03
N GLY A 363 9.73 -6.44 23.63
CA GLY A 363 10.81 -7.37 23.30
C GLY A 363 10.92 -7.74 21.81
N VAL A 364 9.91 -7.41 21.00
CA VAL A 364 9.94 -7.54 19.54
C VAL A 364 10.86 -6.47 18.98
N LEU A 365 11.86 -6.88 18.18
CA LEU A 365 12.68 -5.97 17.39
C LEU A 365 11.86 -5.49 16.19
N VAL A 366 11.59 -4.20 16.12
CA VAL A 366 10.87 -3.58 15.01
C VAL A 366 11.88 -2.84 14.13
N ARG A 367 11.83 -3.07 12.82
CA ARG A 367 12.58 -2.31 11.81
C ARG A 367 11.62 -1.44 10.99
N VAL A 368 11.98 -0.17 10.87
CA VAL A 368 11.24 0.85 10.14
C VAL A 368 11.93 1.09 8.81
N THR A 369 11.17 1.08 7.72
CA THR A 369 11.68 1.32 6.37
C THR A 369 10.97 2.51 5.73
N GLY A 370 11.31 2.85 4.48
CA GLY A 370 10.55 3.84 3.72
C GLY A 370 9.11 3.41 3.42
N LEU A 371 8.75 2.14 3.64
CA LEU A 371 7.40 1.61 3.46
C LEU A 371 6.51 1.87 4.68
N THR A 372 7.12 2.00 5.86
CA THR A 372 6.40 2.06 7.13
C THR A 372 5.54 3.30 7.22
N LEU A 373 4.24 3.10 7.38
CA LEU A 373 3.26 4.12 7.65
C LEU A 373 3.20 4.37 9.15
N ILE A 374 3.55 5.58 9.59
CA ILE A 374 3.49 5.96 11.01
C ILE A 374 2.30 6.90 11.20
N ALA A 375 1.21 6.43 11.80
CA ALA A 375 -0.03 7.18 11.93
C ALA A 375 -0.40 7.45 13.40
N ASP A 376 -1.30 8.39 13.56
CA ASP A 376 -2.02 8.68 14.79
C ASP A 376 -3.48 8.75 14.39
N ASP A 377 -4.31 7.83 14.89
CA ASP A 377 -5.65 7.61 14.34
C ASP A 377 -6.60 8.82 14.58
N ASP A 378 -6.25 9.69 15.53
CA ASP A 378 -7.06 10.84 15.93
C ASP A 378 -6.49 12.22 15.56
N GLU A 379 -5.28 12.29 14.99
CA GLU A 379 -4.62 13.57 14.78
C GLU A 379 -4.28 13.87 13.32
N THR A 380 -4.38 15.15 12.97
CA THR A 380 -3.94 15.66 11.67
C THR A 380 -2.42 15.88 11.61
N THR A 381 -1.71 15.57 12.70
CA THR A 381 -0.27 15.80 12.82
C THR A 381 0.51 14.69 12.16
N ARG A 382 1.44 15.05 11.26
CA ARG A 382 2.35 14.10 10.61
C ARG A 382 3.35 13.55 11.62
N LEU A 383 3.06 12.36 12.16
CA LEU A 383 3.95 11.64 13.07
C LEU A 383 5.15 11.05 12.32
N ALA A 384 6.34 11.14 12.90
CA ALA A 384 7.55 10.49 12.42
C ALA A 384 8.16 9.59 13.49
N LEU A 385 9.09 8.71 13.09
CA LEU A 385 9.78 7.81 14.03
C LEU A 385 10.46 8.58 15.19
N ALA A 386 10.99 9.76 14.92
CA ALA A 386 11.66 10.60 15.92
C ALA A 386 10.71 11.16 17.00
N ASP A 387 9.41 11.12 16.76
CA ASP A 387 8.39 11.57 17.70
C ASP A 387 7.98 10.45 18.68
N LEU A 388 8.33 9.20 18.38
CA LEU A 388 8.09 8.05 19.25
C LEU A 388 9.08 8.00 20.42
N GLN A 389 8.60 7.59 21.58
CA GLN A 389 9.33 7.59 22.85
C GLN A 389 9.03 6.32 23.65
N SER A 390 10.04 5.84 24.39
CA SER A 390 9.86 4.69 25.27
C SER A 390 8.71 4.92 26.27
N GLY A 391 7.90 3.88 26.45
CA GLY A 391 6.72 3.89 27.31
C GLY A 391 5.43 4.32 26.62
N GLN A 392 5.46 4.84 25.39
CA GLN A 392 4.25 5.05 24.60
C GLN A 392 3.67 3.71 24.16
N GLN A 393 2.34 3.57 24.20
CA GLN A 393 1.62 2.43 23.63
C GLN A 393 1.56 2.59 22.12
N ILE A 394 1.97 1.55 21.41
CA ILE A 394 1.85 1.48 19.96
C ILE A 394 1.41 0.09 19.54
N GLU A 395 0.76 0.07 18.40
CA GLU A 395 0.45 -1.12 17.63
C GLU A 395 1.35 -1.10 16.39
N VAL A 396 2.03 -2.21 16.13
CA VAL A 396 2.90 -2.37 14.96
C VAL A 396 2.47 -3.59 14.19
N GLU A 397 2.19 -3.37 12.91
CA GLU A 397 1.83 -4.42 11.97
C GLU A 397 2.90 -4.52 10.89
N GLY A 398 3.25 -5.73 10.51
CA GLY A 398 4.33 -5.90 9.55
C GLY A 398 4.56 -7.31 9.09
N ILE A 399 5.71 -7.49 8.45
CA ILE A 399 6.17 -8.79 7.96
C ILE A 399 7.23 -9.32 8.93
N GLU A 400 6.98 -10.49 9.52
CA GLU A 400 7.99 -11.20 10.28
C GLU A 400 9.10 -11.67 9.35
N ARG A 401 10.31 -11.19 9.61
CA ARG A 401 11.53 -11.51 8.87
C ARG A 401 12.49 -12.32 9.74
N GLU A 402 13.26 -13.19 9.09
CA GLU A 402 14.37 -13.90 9.73
C GLU A 402 15.61 -13.86 8.84
N SER A 403 16.76 -13.48 9.42
CA SER A 403 18.05 -13.58 8.73
C SER A 403 19.17 -13.77 9.72
N GLY A 404 20.04 -14.75 9.46
CA GLY A 404 21.18 -15.05 10.33
C GLY A 404 20.80 -15.47 11.76
N GLY A 405 19.56 -15.93 11.98
CA GLY A 405 19.01 -16.30 13.28
C GLY A 405 18.47 -15.12 14.11
N GLU A 406 18.46 -13.90 13.57
CA GLU A 406 17.72 -12.77 14.12
C GLU A 406 16.34 -12.71 13.48
N VAL A 407 15.31 -12.61 14.33
CA VAL A 407 13.92 -12.39 13.91
C VAL A 407 13.56 -10.94 14.22
N TRP A 408 12.89 -10.27 13.28
CA TRP A 408 12.38 -8.92 13.48
C TRP A 408 11.06 -8.73 12.75
N LEU A 409 10.29 -7.75 13.20
CA LEU A 409 9.10 -7.26 12.52
C LEU A 409 9.48 -6.10 11.60
N GLU A 410 9.42 -6.27 10.28
CA GLU A 410 9.52 -5.16 9.34
C GLU A 410 8.18 -4.44 9.27
N ALA A 411 8.11 -3.25 9.86
CA ALA A 411 6.86 -2.53 10.05
C ALA A 411 6.28 -2.02 8.71
N LEU A 412 5.01 -2.33 8.48
CA LEU A 412 4.19 -1.74 7.42
C LEU A 412 3.34 -0.59 7.97
N LYS A 413 2.81 -0.73 9.20
CA LYS A 413 2.09 0.33 9.91
C LYS A 413 2.52 0.39 11.38
N ILE A 414 2.63 1.60 11.91
CA ILE A 414 2.79 1.90 13.33
C ILE A 414 1.68 2.88 13.70
N GLY A 415 0.72 2.44 14.51
CA GLY A 415 -0.30 3.28 15.13
C GLY A 415 0.10 3.62 16.56
N ARG A 416 -0.13 4.86 16.99
CA ARG A 416 -0.17 5.15 18.43
C ARG A 416 -1.53 4.78 18.95
N ASP A 417 -1.52 4.09 20.09
CA ASP A 417 -2.71 3.80 20.83
C ASP A 417 -2.82 4.77 22.01
N ASP A 418 -3.98 5.40 22.14
CA ASP A 418 -4.32 6.34 23.21
C ASP A 418 -4.92 5.62 24.44
N ASP A 419 -5.07 4.29 24.41
CA ASP A 419 -5.51 3.51 25.56
C ASP A 419 -4.44 3.47 26.67
N ASP A 420 -4.57 4.44 27.58
CA ASP A 420 -3.77 4.61 28.80
C ASP A 420 -3.88 3.41 29.79
N ASP A 421 -4.72 2.40 29.53
CA ASP A 421 -5.08 1.35 30.49
C ASP A 421 -4.16 0.10 30.47
N ALA A 422 -3.27 -0.06 29.48
CA ALA A 422 -2.44 -1.26 29.32
C ALA A 422 -1.01 -1.18 29.91
N ALA A 423 -0.82 -0.55 31.07
CA ALA A 423 0.52 -0.23 31.58
C ALA A 423 1.46 -1.43 31.93
N SER A 424 1.15 -2.68 31.58
CA SER A 424 2.05 -3.84 31.79
C SER A 424 1.79 -5.08 30.92
N ARG A 425 0.84 -5.04 29.98
CA ARG A 425 0.51 -6.17 29.11
C ARG A 425 0.91 -5.85 27.68
N PHE A 426 1.27 -6.90 26.96
CA PHE A 426 1.67 -6.87 25.57
C PHE A 426 0.95 -7.99 24.85
N GLU A 427 0.76 -7.81 23.55
CA GLU A 427 0.20 -8.83 22.68
C GLU A 427 1.12 -8.95 21.46
N LEU A 428 1.26 -10.16 20.93
CA LEU A 428 1.93 -10.37 19.66
C LEU A 428 1.24 -11.46 18.85
N GLU A 429 1.26 -11.28 17.54
CA GLU A 429 0.92 -12.30 16.56
C GLU A 429 2.18 -12.63 15.76
N GLY A 430 2.52 -13.90 15.64
CA GLY A 430 3.67 -14.29 14.83
C GLY A 430 3.85 -15.79 14.73
N ARG A 431 4.78 -16.21 13.87
CA ARG A 431 5.04 -17.65 13.67
C ARG A 431 5.74 -18.24 14.88
N LEU A 432 5.35 -19.48 15.21
CA LEU A 432 6.05 -20.28 16.19
C LEU A 432 7.52 -20.50 15.79
N GLY A 433 8.42 -19.93 16.59
CA GLY A 433 9.87 -20.05 16.45
C GLY A 433 10.41 -21.32 17.11
N ASP A 434 10.09 -21.51 18.39
CA ASP A 434 10.51 -22.63 19.23
C ASP A 434 9.53 -22.87 20.38
N ILE A 435 9.46 -24.08 20.93
CA ILE A 435 8.69 -24.38 22.15
C ILE A 435 9.26 -25.59 22.89
N ASP A 436 9.30 -25.48 24.22
CA ASP A 436 9.52 -26.59 25.14
C ASP A 436 8.64 -26.45 26.40
N GLY A 437 8.76 -27.40 27.33
CA GLY A 437 7.98 -27.38 28.57
C GLY A 437 8.28 -26.25 29.55
N GLN A 438 9.18 -25.32 29.23
CA GLN A 438 9.53 -24.16 30.06
C GLN A 438 9.31 -22.82 29.35
N GLY A 439 9.26 -22.79 28.02
CA GLY A 439 9.04 -21.56 27.27
C GLY A 439 8.70 -21.76 25.81
N ILE A 440 8.27 -20.67 25.19
CA ILE A 440 7.88 -20.57 23.79
C ILE A 440 8.57 -19.35 23.18
N THR A 441 8.92 -19.42 21.90
CA THR A 441 9.47 -18.28 21.15
C THR A 441 8.54 -17.96 19.99
N VAL A 442 8.04 -16.74 19.95
CA VAL A 442 7.17 -16.22 18.88
C VAL A 442 7.66 -14.82 18.53
N LEU A 443 7.73 -14.51 17.22
CA LEU A 443 8.22 -13.21 16.72
C LEU A 443 9.60 -12.80 17.30
N GLY A 444 10.47 -13.79 17.56
CA GLY A 444 11.80 -13.58 18.15
C GLY A 444 11.83 -13.36 19.67
N VAL A 445 10.68 -13.28 20.33
CA VAL A 445 10.57 -13.06 21.77
C VAL A 445 10.50 -14.40 22.50
N GLN A 446 11.39 -14.61 23.46
CA GLN A 446 11.34 -15.79 24.34
C GLN A 446 10.45 -15.52 25.55
N LEU A 447 9.38 -16.29 25.67
CA LEU A 447 8.35 -16.18 26.70
C LEU A 447 8.42 -17.42 27.60
N LEU A 448 8.43 -17.23 28.92
CA LEU A 448 8.36 -18.35 29.85
C LEU A 448 6.91 -18.81 30.04
N ILE A 449 6.71 -20.13 29.97
CA ILE A 449 5.44 -20.78 30.29
C ILE A 449 5.46 -21.18 31.77
N ASN A 450 4.36 -20.94 32.48
CA ASN A 450 4.25 -21.33 33.87
C ASN A 450 2.86 -21.95 34.18
N GLY A 451 2.58 -22.24 35.45
CA GLY A 451 1.33 -22.90 35.85
C GLY A 451 0.06 -22.05 35.71
N THR A 452 0.17 -20.78 35.32
CA THR A 452 -0.95 -19.87 35.02
C THR A 452 -1.07 -19.55 33.53
N THR A 453 -0.16 -20.02 32.67
CA THR A 453 -0.28 -19.81 31.22
C THR A 453 -1.46 -20.63 30.69
N GLU A 454 -2.40 -19.95 30.07
CA GLU A 454 -3.58 -20.53 29.42
C GLU A 454 -3.25 -20.87 27.96
N PHE A 455 -3.82 -21.96 27.45
CA PHE A 455 -3.66 -22.40 26.07
C PHE A 455 -5.06 -22.63 25.52
N ASP A 456 -5.44 -21.81 24.55
CA ASP A 456 -6.78 -21.78 24.00
C ASP A 456 -6.78 -22.35 22.57
N ASP A 457 -7.73 -23.25 22.33
CA ASP A 457 -7.88 -24.06 21.09
C ASP A 457 -6.64 -24.84 20.60
N VAL A 458 -5.55 -24.85 21.39
CA VAL A 458 -4.33 -25.63 21.16
C VAL A 458 -3.74 -26.09 22.50
N SER A 459 -2.80 -27.03 22.48
CA SER A 459 -2.01 -27.40 23.66
C SER A 459 -0.51 -27.32 23.39
N ALA A 460 0.29 -27.09 24.45
CA ALA A 460 1.75 -27.10 24.35
C ALA A 460 2.31 -28.38 23.70
N ALA A 461 1.72 -29.54 24.01
CA ALA A 461 2.14 -30.82 23.44
C ALA A 461 1.83 -30.92 21.93
N GLU A 462 0.74 -30.30 21.46
CA GLU A 462 0.40 -30.23 20.04
C GLU A 462 1.36 -29.30 19.30
N LEU A 463 1.69 -28.13 19.87
CA LEU A 463 2.67 -27.21 19.31
C LEU A 463 4.08 -27.83 19.25
N GLU A 464 4.54 -28.49 20.33
CA GLU A 464 5.82 -29.22 20.36
C GLU A 464 5.87 -30.30 19.27
N SER A 465 4.80 -31.10 19.17
CA SER A 465 4.69 -32.15 18.16
C SER A 465 4.61 -31.56 16.74
N GLY A 466 3.90 -30.44 16.56
CA GLY A 466 3.79 -29.74 15.28
C GLY A 466 5.14 -29.22 14.81
N LEU A 467 5.86 -28.52 15.69
CA LEU A 467 7.19 -27.97 15.42
C LEU A 467 8.20 -29.08 15.09
N ALA A 468 8.16 -30.21 15.81
CA ALA A 468 8.99 -31.38 15.50
C ALA A 468 8.72 -31.99 14.11
N ASN A 469 7.53 -31.75 13.55
CA ASN A 469 7.14 -32.14 12.20
C ASN A 469 7.31 -31.00 11.17
N GLY A 470 7.89 -29.87 11.57
CA GLY A 470 8.12 -28.70 10.71
C GLY A 470 6.91 -27.78 10.55
N VAL A 471 5.85 -27.95 11.34
CA VAL A 471 4.69 -27.05 11.36
C VAL A 471 4.99 -25.88 12.29
N ARG A 472 4.85 -24.66 11.77
CA ARG A 472 5.05 -23.41 12.50
C ARG A 472 3.78 -22.57 12.36
N PRO A 473 2.74 -22.82 13.17
CA PRO A 473 1.52 -22.03 13.11
C PRO A 473 1.81 -20.57 13.49
N VAL A 474 0.94 -19.66 13.07
CA VAL A 474 0.86 -18.32 13.64
C VAL A 474 0.12 -18.43 14.97
N LEU A 475 0.64 -17.75 15.98
CA LEU A 475 0.09 -17.73 17.33
C LEU A 475 -0.14 -16.29 17.74
N GLU A 476 -1.27 -16.06 18.40
CA GLU A 476 -1.54 -14.87 19.20
C GLU A 476 -1.15 -15.18 20.65
N VAL A 477 -0.42 -14.25 21.28
CA VAL A 477 0.09 -14.44 22.63
C VAL A 477 -0.07 -13.15 23.43
N GLU A 478 -0.91 -13.19 24.47
CA GLU A 478 -0.89 -12.18 25.53
C GLU A 478 0.26 -12.48 26.51
N TYR A 479 1.05 -11.47 26.86
CA TYR A 479 2.20 -11.64 27.74
C TYR A 479 2.50 -10.39 28.58
N TYR A 480 3.31 -10.58 29.62
CA TYR A 480 3.73 -9.50 30.50
C TYR A 480 5.21 -9.62 30.87
N ARG A 481 5.78 -8.50 31.31
CA ARG A 481 7.18 -8.43 31.73
C ARG A 481 7.31 -8.31 33.25
N ALA A 482 8.03 -9.24 33.87
CA ALA A 482 8.36 -9.21 35.30
C ALA A 482 9.85 -9.52 35.52
N ASP A 483 10.51 -8.71 36.35
CA ASP A 483 11.95 -8.84 36.68
C ASP A 483 12.87 -8.94 35.44
N GLY A 484 12.49 -8.29 34.34
CA GLY A 484 13.24 -8.26 33.09
C GLY A 484 13.03 -9.47 32.18
N VAL A 485 12.10 -10.36 32.53
CA VAL A 485 11.74 -11.58 31.77
C VAL A 485 10.29 -11.47 31.30
N TYR A 486 9.99 -12.03 30.13
CA TYR A 486 8.63 -12.12 29.60
C TYR A 486 7.97 -13.46 29.95
N TYR A 487 6.70 -13.42 30.32
CA TYR A 487 5.89 -14.58 30.68
C TYR A 487 4.62 -14.57 29.83
N ALA A 488 4.29 -15.70 29.21
CA ALA A 488 3.03 -15.87 28.49
C ALA A 488 1.87 -15.99 29.49
N ASP A 489 0.81 -15.20 29.30
CA ASP A 489 -0.45 -15.27 30.04
C ASP A 489 -1.42 -16.21 29.30
N GLU A 490 -1.59 -16.00 27.99
CA GLU A 490 -2.49 -16.76 27.11
C GLU A 490 -1.82 -17.03 25.75
N ILE A 491 -2.05 -18.21 25.17
CA ILE A 491 -1.52 -18.63 23.87
C ILE A 491 -2.64 -19.29 23.08
N GLU A 492 -2.93 -18.76 21.89
CA GLU A 492 -3.93 -19.32 20.99
C GLU A 492 -3.42 -19.44 19.56
N LEU A 493 -4.14 -20.20 18.74
CA LEU A 493 -3.91 -20.21 17.30
C LEU A 493 -4.57 -18.98 16.72
N GLU A 494 -3.82 -18.19 15.96
CA GLU A 494 -4.42 -17.13 15.14
C GLU A 494 -5.45 -17.78 14.20
N ALA A 495 -6.68 -17.26 14.22
CA ALA A 495 -7.71 -17.71 13.32
C ALA A 495 -7.24 -17.40 11.89
N GLN A 496 -6.99 -18.44 11.08
CA GLN A 496 -6.88 -18.22 9.64
C GLN A 496 -8.22 -17.67 9.18
N ASP A 497 -8.25 -16.44 8.67
CA ASP A 497 -9.41 -15.88 7.99
C ASP A 497 -9.86 -16.87 6.90
N ASP A 498 -10.88 -17.67 7.25
CA ASP A 498 -11.60 -18.55 6.32
C ASP A 498 -12.50 -17.64 5.47
N ASP A 499 -11.92 -16.99 4.46
CA ASP A 499 -12.65 -16.30 3.38
C ASP A 499 -12.80 -17.19 2.12
#